data_AF-A0A7K4BIS5-F1
#
_entry.id   AF-A0A7K4BIS5-F1
#
_cell.length_a   1.000
_cell.length_b   1.000
_cell.length_c   1.000
_cell.angle_alpha   90.00
_cell.angle_beta   90.00
_cell.angle_gamma   90.00
#
_symmetry.space_group_name_H-M   'P 1'
#
loop_
_entity.id
_entity.type
_entity.pdbx_description
1 polymer ?
#
loop_
_entity_poly.entity_id
_entity_poly.type
_entity_poly.pdbx_seq_one_letter_code
_entity_poly.pdbx_strand_id
1 'polypeptide(L)' 'MNVRVLEVLVAIGCLALFIVLLVMLPGLMGGVDGLAYVAALVVFITALSVAGYMIDKVAATA' A
#
# COMPACT_ATOMS: atom_id res chain seq x y z
N MET A 1 21.00 -3.09 -5.46
CA MET A 1 20.09 -3.12 -6.63
C MET A 1 19.86 -1.69 -7.08
N ASN A 2 19.65 -1.44 -8.37
CA ASN A 2 19.39 -0.08 -8.85
C ASN A 2 18.11 0.46 -8.18
N VAL A 3 18.15 1.64 -7.55
CA VAL A 3 17.06 2.18 -6.71
C VAL A 3 15.71 2.20 -7.44
N ARG A 4 15.74 2.44 -8.76
CA ARG A 4 14.56 2.37 -9.64
C ARG A 4 13.83 1.02 -9.60
N VAL A 5 14.56 -0.09 -9.51
CA VAL A 5 13.94 -1.42 -9.44
C VAL A 5 13.21 -1.61 -8.11
N LEU A 6 13.73 -1.02 -7.03
CA LEU A 6 13.11 -1.06 -5.71
C LEU A 6 11.82 -0.25 -5.69
N GLU A 7 11.80 0.94 -6.30
CA GLU A 7 10.58 1.74 -6.49
C GLU A 7 9.49 0.98 -7.25
N VAL A 8 9.84 0.37 -8.39
CA VAL A 8 8.87 -0.39 -9.20
C VAL A 8 8.32 -1.57 -8.42
N LEU A 9 9.18 -2.33 -7.73
CA LEU A 9 8.75 -3.48 -6.95
C LEU A 9 7.83 -3.08 -5.79
N VAL A 10 8.14 -1.97 -5.13
CA VAL A 10 7.33 -1.42 -4.04
C VAL A 10 5.99 -0.91 -4.56
N ALA A 11 5.96 -0.21 -5.69
CA ALA A 11 4.73 0.25 -6.32
C ALA A 11 3.82 -0.94 -6.69
N ILE A 12 4.39 -1.99 -7.28
CA ILE A 12 3.64 -3.22 -7.62
C ILE A 12 3.15 -3.91 -6.35
N GLY A 13 3.99 -4.02 -5.31
CA GLY A 13 3.61 -4.62 -4.03
C GLY A 13 2.48 -3.86 -3.34
N CYS A 14 2.52 -2.52 -3.37
CA CYS A 14 1.49 -1.68 -2.78
C CYS A 14 0.17 -1.78 -3.57
N LEU A 15 0.22 -1.84 -4.90
CA LEU A 15 -0.94 -2.09 -5.74
C LEU A 15 -1.59 -3.44 -5.41
N ALA A 16 -0.80 -4.51 -5.30
CA ALA A 16 -1.31 -5.83 -4.96
C ALA A 16 -1.97 -5.83 -3.57
N LEU A 17 -1.33 -5.19 -2.57
CA LEU A 17 -1.87 -5.03 -1.23
C LEU A 17 -3.22 -4.29 -1.25
N PHE A 18 -3.34 -3.23 -2.05
CA PHE A 18 -4.59 -2.48 -2.17
C PHE A 18 -5.71 -3.32 -2.76
N ILE A 19 -5.43 -4.08 -3.82
CA ILE A 19 -6.42 -4.98 -4.43
C ILE A 19 -6.89 -6.03 -3.42
N VAL A 20 -5.97 -6.62 -2.65
CA VAL A 20 -6.32 -7.57 -1.59
C VAL A 20 -7.24 -6.93 -0.55
N LEU A 21 -6.94 -5.71 -0.10
CA LEU A 21 -7.80 -4.98 0.83
C LEU A 21 -9.18 -4.72 0.25
N LEU A 22 -9.28 -4.31 -1.01
CA LEU A 22 -10.57 -4.05 -1.65
C LEU A 22 -11.46 -5.29 -1.76
N VAL A 23 -10.88 -6.48 -1.92
CA VAL A 23 -11.63 -7.73 -2.04
C VAL A 23 -11.97 -8.33 -0.69
N MET A 24 -11.00 -8.37 0.23
CA MET A 24 -11.13 -9.09 1.49
C MET A 24 -11.86 -8.29 2.57
N LEU A 25 -11.62 -6.98 2.64
CA LEU A 25 -12.10 -6.15 3.76
C LEU A 25 -13.63 -5.96 3.77
N PRO A 26 -14.32 -5.74 2.64
CA PRO A 26 -15.78 -5.66 2.61
C PRO A 26 -16.44 -6.98 3.04
N GLY A 27 -15.88 -8.11 2.60
CA GLY A 27 -16.33 -9.44 3.02
C GLY A 27 -16.19 -9.71 4.52
N LEU A 28 -15.25 -9.02 5.20
CA LEU A 28 -15.04 -9.11 6.65
C LEU A 28 -15.94 -8.17 7.45
N MET A 29 -16.29 -6.99 6.92
CA MET A 29 -16.99 -5.91 7.63
C MET A 29 -18.52 -5.89 7.39
N GLY A 30 -19.11 -7.08 7.18
CA GLY A 30 -20.51 -7.26 6.75
C GLY A 30 -21.50 -6.26 7.37
N GLY A 31 -22.15 -5.48 6.51
CA GLY A 31 -23.15 -4.47 6.87
C GLY A 31 -22.69 -3.01 6.77
N VAL A 32 -21.38 -2.75 6.59
CA VAL A 32 -20.82 -1.39 6.40
C VAL A 32 -19.79 -1.34 5.26
N ASP A 33 -20.17 -1.82 4.08
CA ASP A 33 -19.28 -1.94 2.91
C ASP A 33 -18.61 -0.61 2.53
N GLY A 34 -19.34 0.51 2.63
CA GLY A 34 -18.80 1.85 2.34
C GLY A 34 -17.63 2.24 3.24
N LEU A 35 -17.70 1.94 4.54
CA LEU A 35 -16.62 2.23 5.48
C LEU A 35 -15.42 1.32 5.27
N ALA A 36 -15.65 0.07 4.82
CA ALA A 36 -14.57 -0.85 4.49
C ALA A 36 -13.69 -0.29 3.36
N TYR A 37 -14.27 0.28 2.30
CA TYR A 37 -13.50 0.89 1.22
C TYR A 37 -12.70 2.12 1.67
N VAL A 38 -13.30 2.95 2.54
CA VAL A 38 -12.59 4.11 3.10
C VAL A 38 -11.42 3.65 3.98
N ALA A 39 -11.62 2.65 4.83
CA ALA A 39 -10.56 2.07 5.64
C ALA A 39 -9.44 1.46 4.77
N ALA A 40 -9.79 0.74 3.70
CA ALA A 40 -8.83 0.20 2.75
C ALA A 40 -7.98 1.31 2.09
N LEU A 41 -8.60 2.43 1.72
CA LEU A 41 -7.88 3.59 1.16
C LEU A 41 -6.93 4.22 2.18
N VAL A 42 -7.36 4.39 3.43
CA VAL A 42 -6.51 4.94 4.49
C VAL A 42 -5.29 4.04 4.74
N VAL A 43 -5.51 2.72 4.84
CA VAL A 43 -4.42 1.74 5.01
C VAL A 43 -3.48 1.76 3.79
N PHE A 44 -4.02 1.86 2.57
CA PHE A 44 -3.20 1.92 1.37
C PHE A 44 -2.33 3.19 1.30
N ILE A 45 -2.90 4.37 1.59
CA ILE A 45 -2.16 5.63 1.56
C ILE A 45 -1.07 5.65 2.63
N THR A 46 -1.36 5.16 3.83
CA THR A 46 -0.37 5.05 4.90
C THR A 46 0.76 4.07 4.53
N ALA A 47 0.43 2.94 3.91
CA ALA A 47 1.42 2.00 3.41
C ALA A 47 2.31 2.61 2.31
N LEU A 48 1.73 3.34 1.35
CA LEU A 48 2.49 4.06 0.31
C LEU A 48 3.44 5.10 0.92
N SER A 49 2.96 5.87 1.90
CA SER A 49 3.76 6.89 2.57
C SER A 49 4.97 6.28 3.30
N VAL A 50 4.76 5.20 4.06
CA VAL A 50 5.85 4.49 4.75
C VAL A 50 6.83 3.87 3.76
N ALA A 51 6.32 3.25 2.69
CA ALA A 51 7.16 2.60 1.69
C ALA A 51 8.01 3.62 0.92
N GLY A 52 7.43 4.76 0.53
CA GLY A 52 8.14 5.88 -0.08
C GLY A 52 9.23 6.44 0.86
N TYR A 53 8.91 6.66 2.14
CA TYR A 53 9.89 7.10 3.14
C TYR A 53 11.05 6.12 3.31
N MET A 54 10.77 4.80 3.31
CA MET A 54 11.81 3.79 3.43
C MET A 54 12.73 3.75 2.21
N ILE A 55 12.19 3.91 1.00
CA ILE A 55 13.00 4.02 -0.23
C ILE A 55 13.87 5.27 -0.18
N ASP A 56 13.28 6.42 0.19
CA ASP A 56 13.98 7.69 0.29
C ASP A 56 15.16 7.60 1.28
N LYS A 57 14.94 6.99 2.44
CA LYS A 57 15.99 6.73 3.43
C LYS A 57 17.11 5.83 2.90
N VAL A 58 16.76 4.77 2.16
CA VAL A 58 17.76 3.89 1.53
C VAL A 58 18.54 4.63 0.45
N ALA A 59 17.88 5.45 -0.36
CA ALA A 59 18.51 6.27 -1.40
C ALA A 59 19.42 7.36 -0.82
N ALA A 60 19.05 7.96 0.33
CA ALA A 60 19.83 8.98 1.02
C ALA A 60 21.10 8.43 1.72
N THR A 61 21.16 7.11 1.95
CA THR A 61 22.30 6.44 2.63
C THR A 61 23.22 5.70 1.65
N ALA A 62 22.85 5.63 0.37
CA ALA A 62 23.58 4.91 -0.70
C ALA A 62 24.50 5.84 -1.49
#